data_AF-A0A2N2MAR7-F1
#
_entry.id   AF-A0A2N2MAR7-F1
#
_cell.length_a   1.000
_cell.length_b   1.000
_cell.length_c   1.000
_cell.angle_alpha   90.00
_cell.angle_beta   90.00
_cell.angle_gamma   90.00
#
_symmetry.space_group_name_H-M   'P 1'
#
loop_
_entity.id
_entity.type
_entity.pdbx_description
1 polymer ?
#
loop_
_entity_poly.entity_id
_entity_poly.type
_entity_poly.pdbx_seq_one_letter_code
_entity_poly.pdbx_strand_id
1 'polypeptide(L)'
;MSSNSIPTRYHPLLVSLHWLTVLLVFAAFGLGKFMSGEPNEATKIPLLAAHMALGLVTLVVIIGRFIARLRLPKPAHASTGNALLDKIGEVVHYALYLLVLLMSISGMSLSMQAGLTPIVFGGSGTSLPADFYAFSARLLHGFIAPALFLLILLHVGAAFYHQLVLKDNLLARMGYGK
;
A
#
# COMPACT_ATOMS: atom_id res chain seq x y z
N MET A 1 -26.98 23.95 16.58
CA MET A 1 -27.24 22.61 16.02
C MET A 1 -26.66 22.59 14.62
N SER A 2 -25.44 22.08 14.41
CA SER A 2 -24.89 21.97 13.06
C SER A 2 -25.65 20.87 12.33
N SER A 3 -26.28 21.20 11.20
CA SER A 3 -26.79 20.18 10.29
C SER A 3 -25.64 19.25 9.93
N ASN A 4 -25.71 17.98 10.34
CA ASN A 4 -24.78 16.95 9.90
C ASN A 4 -25.05 16.65 8.42
N SER A 5 -24.64 17.55 7.53
CA SER A 5 -24.63 17.27 6.10
C SER A 5 -23.53 16.24 5.83
N ILE A 6 -23.87 15.20 5.06
CA ILE A 6 -22.88 14.22 4.60
C ILE A 6 -21.86 14.98 3.76
N PRO A 7 -20.54 14.86 4.06
CA PRO A 7 -19.53 15.57 3.31
C PRO A 7 -19.49 15.06 1.86
N THR A 8 -19.22 15.94 0.91
CA THR A 8 -19.10 15.58 -0.51
C THR A 8 -17.71 15.04 -0.87
N ARG A 9 -16.70 15.31 -0.03
CA ARG A 9 -15.29 14.91 -0.21
C ARG A 9 -14.70 14.29 1.06
N TYR A 10 -13.59 13.57 0.92
CA TYR A 10 -12.87 13.03 2.07
C TYR A 10 -12.17 14.13 2.87
N HIS A 11 -12.05 13.91 4.18
CA HIS A 11 -11.27 14.79 5.05
C HIS A 11 -9.83 14.97 4.51
N PRO A 12 -9.23 16.18 4.54
CA PRO A 12 -7.91 16.44 3.95
C PRO A 12 -6.81 15.47 4.42
N LEU A 13 -6.79 15.12 5.71
CA LEU A 13 -5.87 14.10 6.24
C LEU A 13 -6.00 12.73 5.53
N LEU A 14 -7.22 12.29 5.20
CA LEU A 14 -7.44 11.04 4.46
C LEU A 14 -6.93 11.15 3.02
N VAL A 15 -7.09 12.32 2.40
CA VAL A 15 -6.55 12.62 1.07
C VAL A 15 -5.02 12.54 1.09
N SER A 16 -4.38 13.24 2.01
CA SER A 16 -2.92 13.23 2.17
C SER A 16 -2.38 11.83 2.41
N LEU A 17 -2.97 11.10 3.36
CA LEU A 17 -2.54 9.73 3.67
C LEU A 17 -2.77 8.77 2.51
N HIS A 18 -3.85 8.93 1.73
CA HIS A 18 -4.06 8.11 0.54
C HIS A 18 -2.95 8.36 -0.49
N TRP A 19 -2.71 9.59 -0.89
CA TRP A 19 -1.72 9.89 -1.93
C TRP A 19 -0.30 9.57 -1.48
N LEU A 20 0.02 9.78 -0.20
CA LEU A 20 1.27 9.32 0.38
C LEU A 20 1.41 7.79 0.31
N THR A 21 0.35 7.04 0.64
CA THR A 21 0.35 5.58 0.50
C THR A 21 0.63 5.17 -0.95
N VAL A 22 0.02 5.83 -1.93
CA VAL A 22 0.24 5.55 -3.36
C VAL A 22 1.72 5.74 -3.69
N LEU A 23 2.29 6.89 -3.38
CA LEU A 23 3.70 7.17 -3.67
C LEU A 23 4.65 6.14 -3.03
N LEU A 24 4.44 5.82 -1.75
CA LEU A 24 5.25 4.87 -1.02
C LEU A 24 5.15 3.45 -1.59
N VAL A 25 3.94 2.98 -1.90
CA VAL A 25 3.72 1.64 -2.46
C VAL A 25 4.37 1.51 -3.84
N PHE A 26 4.20 2.50 -4.72
CA PHE A 26 4.83 2.47 -6.05
C PHE A 26 6.36 2.54 -5.96
N ALA A 27 6.91 3.38 -5.08
CA ALA A 27 8.36 3.45 -4.84
C ALA A 27 8.91 2.13 -4.30
N ALA A 28 8.25 1.55 -3.28
CA ALA A 28 8.65 0.28 -2.69
C ALA A 28 8.56 -0.88 -3.71
N PHE A 29 7.50 -0.93 -4.51
CA PHE A 29 7.31 -1.95 -5.55
C PHE A 29 8.37 -1.83 -6.65
N GLY A 30 8.61 -0.62 -7.17
CA GLY A 30 9.62 -0.36 -8.20
C GLY A 30 11.02 -0.74 -7.72
N LEU A 31 11.40 -0.27 -6.52
CA LEU A 31 12.68 -0.62 -5.90
C LEU A 31 12.80 -2.12 -5.63
N GLY A 32 11.74 -2.75 -5.10
CA GLY A 32 11.72 -4.18 -4.82
C GLY A 32 11.86 -5.03 -6.08
N LYS A 33 11.22 -4.64 -7.19
CA LYS A 33 11.37 -5.30 -8.49
C LYS A 33 12.77 -5.13 -9.06
N PHE A 34 13.32 -3.93 -9.04
CA PHE A 34 14.70 -3.68 -9.47
C PHE A 34 15.69 -4.53 -8.66
N MET A 35 15.65 -4.41 -7.33
CA MET A 35 16.52 -5.13 -6.41
C MET A 35 16.38 -6.66 -6.49
N SER A 36 15.22 -7.18 -6.92
CA SER A 36 15.03 -8.63 -7.06
C SER A 36 15.87 -9.26 -8.17
N GLY A 37 16.34 -8.47 -9.13
CA GLY A 37 17.25 -8.92 -10.20
C GLY A 37 18.74 -8.85 -9.81
N GLU A 38 19.07 -8.16 -8.72
CA GLU A 38 20.45 -7.98 -8.26
C GLU A 38 20.93 -9.18 -7.42
N PRO A 39 22.22 -9.57 -7.53
CA PRO A 39 22.80 -10.61 -6.69
C PRO A 39 22.83 -10.19 -5.21
N ASN A 40 22.85 -11.17 -4.30
CA ASN A 40 22.90 -10.93 -2.85
C ASN A 40 24.30 -10.55 -2.36
N GLU A 41 24.83 -9.45 -2.90
CA GLU A 41 26.16 -8.91 -2.60
C GLU A 41 26.06 -7.60 -1.80
N ALA A 42 27.21 -7.08 -1.36
CA ALA A 42 27.28 -5.84 -0.58
C ALA A 42 26.65 -4.63 -1.29
N THR A 43 26.69 -4.60 -2.63
CA THR A 43 26.05 -3.58 -3.47
C THR A 43 24.53 -3.51 -3.33
N LYS A 44 23.88 -4.61 -2.90
CA LYS A 44 22.43 -4.70 -2.68
C LYS A 44 21.98 -4.16 -1.32
N ILE A 45 22.91 -4.02 -0.36
CA ILE A 45 22.62 -3.51 0.99
C ILE A 45 21.93 -2.13 0.99
N PRO A 46 22.40 -1.10 0.27
CA PRO A 46 21.72 0.20 0.24
C PRO A 46 20.31 0.11 -0.37
N LEU A 47 20.09 -0.76 -1.36
CA LEU A 47 18.77 -0.99 -1.96
C LEU A 47 17.82 -1.65 -0.95
N LEU A 48 18.32 -2.65 -0.20
CA LEU A 48 17.58 -3.29 0.90
C LEU A 48 17.24 -2.27 1.99
N ALA A 49 18.18 -1.42 2.39
CA ALA A 49 17.96 -0.37 3.38
C ALA A 49 16.80 0.54 2.98
N ALA A 50 16.83 1.05 1.74
CA ALA A 50 15.79 1.91 1.21
C ALA A 50 14.44 1.17 1.11
N HIS A 51 14.42 -0.07 0.62
CA HIS A 51 13.19 -0.86 0.49
C HIS A 51 12.55 -1.18 1.85
N MET A 52 13.36 -1.58 2.84
CA MET A 52 12.91 -1.85 4.20
C MET A 52 12.38 -0.58 4.87
N ALA A 53 13.07 0.55 4.71
CA ALA A 53 12.61 1.84 5.24
C ALA A 53 11.27 2.26 4.62
N LEU A 54 11.12 2.17 3.29
CA LEU A 54 9.85 2.44 2.61
C LEU A 54 8.74 1.51 3.11
N GLY A 55 9.02 0.22 3.32
CA GLY A 55 8.06 -0.75 3.85
C GLY A 55 7.58 -0.41 5.28
N LEU A 56 8.50 0.01 6.15
CA LEU A 56 8.18 0.43 7.52
C LEU A 56 7.38 1.74 7.56
N VAL A 57 7.76 2.73 6.76
CA VAL A 57 7.01 3.99 6.65
C VAL A 57 5.61 3.72 6.08
N THR A 58 5.50 2.86 5.07
CA THR A 58 4.20 2.43 4.51
C THR A 58 3.32 1.77 5.57
N LEU A 59 3.89 0.93 6.45
CA LEU A 59 3.17 0.30 7.55
C LEU A 59 2.56 1.33 8.50
N VAL A 60 3.35 2.32 8.92
CA VAL A 60 2.88 3.39 9.80
C VAL A 60 1.78 4.21 9.11
N VAL A 61 1.99 4.57 7.85
CA VAL A 61 1.02 5.36 7.07
C VAL A 61 -0.28 4.60 6.85
N ILE A 62 -0.25 3.30 6.53
CA ILE A 62 -1.47 2.52 6.28
C ILE A 62 -2.28 2.32 7.57
N ILE A 63 -1.62 2.11 8.72
CA ILE A 63 -2.28 2.03 10.03
C ILE A 63 -2.92 3.38 10.36
N GLY A 64 -2.17 4.47 10.23
CA GLY A 64 -2.68 5.83 10.46
C GLY A 64 -3.88 6.15 9.55
N ARG A 65 -3.79 5.78 8.26
CA ARG A 65 -4.87 5.93 7.28
C ARG A 65 -6.10 5.11 7.66
N PHE A 66 -5.92 3.88 8.13
CA PHE A 66 -7.03 3.03 8.55
C PHE A 66 -7.74 3.60 9.78
N ILE A 67 -6.98 3.99 10.81
CA ILE A 67 -7.53 4.64 12.01
C ILE A 67 -8.26 5.93 11.65
N ALA A 68 -7.66 6.78 10.81
CA ALA A 68 -8.28 8.01 10.33
C ALA A 68 -9.61 7.73 9.59
N ARG A 69 -9.67 6.67 8.78
CA ARG A 69 -10.89 6.28 8.03
C ARG A 69 -12.03 5.86 8.94
N LEU A 70 -11.72 5.33 10.12
CA LEU A 70 -12.72 4.93 11.12
C LEU A 70 -13.23 6.13 11.94
N ARG A 71 -12.41 7.17 12.11
CA ARG A 71 -12.70 8.29 13.02
C ARG A 71 -13.21 9.55 12.33
N LEU A 72 -12.81 9.78 11.07
CA LEU A 72 -13.11 11.03 10.37
C LEU A 72 -14.34 10.90 9.47
N PRO A 73 -15.10 12.01 9.28
CA PRO A 73 -16.18 12.06 8.31
C PRO A 73 -15.70 11.67 6.91
N LYS A 74 -16.52 10.91 6.20
CA LYS A 74 -16.27 10.47 4.82
C LYS A 74 -17.55 10.60 3.99
N PRO A 75 -17.43 10.80 2.68
CA PRO A 75 -18.59 10.86 1.80
C PRO A 75 -19.41 9.59 1.84
N ALA A 76 -20.67 9.69 1.41
CA ALA A 76 -21.47 8.53 1.09
C ALA A 76 -20.73 7.63 0.08
N HIS A 77 -21.01 6.33 0.15
CA HIS A 77 -20.47 5.36 -0.80
C HIS A 77 -20.82 5.81 -2.23
N ALA A 78 -19.85 5.72 -3.12
CA ALA A 78 -20.11 5.88 -4.54
C ALA A 78 -20.93 4.69 -5.02
N SER A 79 -21.92 4.94 -5.87
CA SER A 79 -22.75 3.89 -6.45
C SER A 79 -22.63 3.95 -7.96
N THR A 80 -22.53 2.78 -8.56
CA THR A 80 -22.58 2.55 -10.00
C THR A 80 -24.01 2.33 -10.49
N GLY A 81 -25.00 2.30 -9.59
CA GLY A 81 -26.36 1.82 -9.87
C GLY A 81 -26.47 0.28 -9.93
N ASN A 82 -25.36 -0.44 -9.77
CA ASN A 82 -25.33 -1.90 -9.75
C ASN A 82 -24.79 -2.40 -8.40
N ALA A 83 -25.66 -3.07 -7.62
CA ALA A 83 -25.34 -3.53 -6.27
C ALA A 83 -24.13 -4.48 -6.22
N LEU A 84 -23.92 -5.30 -7.26
CA LEU A 84 -22.77 -6.21 -7.33
C LEU A 84 -21.46 -5.44 -7.53
N LEU A 85 -21.42 -4.48 -8.46
CA LEU A 85 -20.22 -3.66 -8.69
C LEU A 85 -19.88 -2.81 -7.46
N ASP A 86 -20.90 -2.24 -6.81
CA ASP A 86 -20.73 -1.47 -5.58
C ASP A 86 -20.14 -2.35 -4.47
N LYS A 87 -20.61 -3.60 -4.35
CA LYS A 87 -20.08 -4.55 -3.36
C LYS A 87 -18.64 -4.95 -3.67
N ILE A 88 -18.31 -5.20 -4.94
CA ILE A 88 -16.94 -5.50 -5.36
C ILE A 88 -16.02 -4.33 -5.01
N GLY A 89 -16.44 -3.09 -5.23
CA GLY A 89 -15.67 -1.89 -4.88
C GLY A 89 -15.36 -1.81 -3.38
N GLU A 90 -16.30 -2.17 -2.51
CA GLU A 90 -16.04 -2.27 -1.07
C GLU A 90 -15.02 -3.36 -0.73
N VAL A 91 -15.19 -4.56 -1.29
CA VAL A 91 -14.31 -5.70 -1.05
C VAL A 91 -12.89 -5.38 -1.49
N VAL A 92 -12.70 -4.80 -2.68
CA VAL A 92 -11.38 -4.38 -3.19
C VAL A 92 -10.73 -3.37 -2.23
N HIS A 93 -11.47 -2.40 -1.71
CA HIS A 93 -10.90 -1.44 -0.75
C HIS A 93 -10.39 -2.11 0.53
N TYR A 94 -11.17 -3.01 1.14
CA TYR A 94 -10.74 -3.72 2.35
C TYR A 94 -9.60 -4.71 2.05
N ALA A 95 -9.64 -5.39 0.91
CA ALA A 95 -8.57 -6.27 0.47
C ALA A 95 -7.26 -5.50 0.25
N LEU A 96 -7.30 -4.28 -0.31
CA LEU A 96 -6.11 -3.42 -0.43
C LEU A 96 -5.51 -3.06 0.94
N TYR A 97 -6.33 -2.69 1.93
CA TYR A 97 -5.84 -2.44 3.29
C TYR A 97 -5.16 -3.69 3.87
N LEU A 98 -5.79 -4.85 3.74
CA LEU A 98 -5.26 -6.11 4.24
C LEU A 98 -3.95 -6.49 3.54
N LEU A 99 -3.90 -6.42 2.21
CA LEU A 99 -2.71 -6.82 1.46
C LEU A 99 -1.52 -5.87 1.68
N VAL A 100 -1.74 -4.55 1.80
CA VAL A 100 -0.65 -3.63 2.17
C VAL A 100 -0.12 -3.95 3.57
N LEU A 101 -1.00 -4.24 4.53
CA LEU A 101 -0.60 -4.64 5.88
C LEU A 101 0.21 -5.96 5.87
N LEU A 102 -0.30 -6.99 5.19
CA LEU A 102 0.38 -8.29 5.04
C LEU A 102 1.71 -8.17 4.28
N MET A 103 1.80 -7.27 3.31
CA MET A 103 3.05 -6.98 2.59
C MET A 103 4.12 -6.46 3.55
N SER A 104 3.79 -5.46 4.37
CA SER A 104 4.72 -4.93 5.37
C SER A 104 5.09 -5.96 6.45
N ILE A 105 4.12 -6.73 6.95
CA ILE A 105 4.37 -7.76 7.97
C ILE A 105 5.26 -8.88 7.43
N SER A 106 5.01 -9.34 6.20
CA SER A 106 5.85 -10.37 5.56
C SER A 106 7.29 -9.87 5.32
N GLY A 107 7.46 -8.60 4.93
CA GLY A 107 8.79 -7.99 4.80
C GLY A 107 9.54 -7.89 6.13
N MET A 108 8.84 -7.50 7.21
CA MET A 108 9.40 -7.48 8.57
C MET A 108 9.77 -8.90 9.04
N SER A 109 8.91 -9.88 8.81
CA SER A 109 9.17 -11.28 9.13
C SER A 109 10.39 -11.82 8.37
N LEU A 110 10.53 -11.49 7.09
CA LEU A 110 11.71 -11.83 6.30
C LEU A 110 12.97 -11.19 6.90
N SER A 111 12.91 -9.91 7.25
CA SER A 111 14.03 -9.21 7.90
C SER A 111 14.48 -9.90 9.18
N MET A 112 13.54 -10.37 9.99
CA MET A 112 13.83 -11.09 11.23
C MET A 112 14.45 -12.47 10.96
N GLN A 113 13.87 -13.25 10.04
CA GLN A 113 14.33 -14.59 9.71
C GLN A 113 15.73 -14.59 9.08
N ALA A 114 16.01 -13.61 8.22
CA ALA A 114 17.27 -13.47 7.51
C ALA A 114 18.31 -12.62 8.25
N GLY A 115 18.01 -12.13 9.47
CA GLY A 115 18.93 -11.31 10.26
C GLY A 115 19.32 -9.99 9.58
N LEU A 116 18.43 -9.39 8.78
CA LEU A 116 18.79 -8.27 7.90
C LEU A 116 19.05 -6.97 8.64
N THR A 117 18.37 -6.69 9.75
CA THR A 117 18.51 -5.42 10.47
C THR A 117 19.97 -5.10 10.86
N PRO A 118 20.73 -5.98 11.54
CA PRO A 118 22.14 -5.70 11.85
C PRO A 118 23.06 -5.68 10.62
N ILE A 119 22.71 -6.36 9.53
CA ILE A 119 23.47 -6.32 8.26
C ILE A 119 23.29 -4.97 7.58
N VAL A 120 22.04 -4.55 7.43
CA VAL A 120 21.63 -3.42 6.58
C VAL A 120 21.75 -2.08 7.31
N PHE A 121 21.36 -2.02 8.58
CA PHE A 121 21.36 -0.78 9.37
C PHE A 121 22.44 -0.77 10.47
N GLY A 122 22.92 -1.94 10.89
CA GLY A 122 23.87 -2.07 12.00
C GLY A 122 25.34 -2.12 11.60
N GLY A 123 25.65 -2.25 10.31
CA GLY A 123 27.04 -2.32 9.84
C GLY A 123 27.81 -3.54 10.35
N SER A 124 27.13 -4.65 10.63
CA SER A 124 27.76 -5.86 11.21
C SER A 124 28.88 -6.48 10.38
N GLY A 125 28.96 -6.16 9.09
CA GLY A 125 29.93 -6.74 8.15
C GLY A 125 29.60 -8.17 7.69
N THR A 126 28.53 -8.77 8.24
CA THR A 126 28.04 -10.08 7.84
C THR A 126 27.47 -10.03 6.42
N SER A 127 27.78 -11.04 5.60
CA SER A 127 27.24 -11.17 4.25
C SER A 127 25.73 -11.41 4.25
N LEU A 128 25.03 -10.96 3.20
CA LEU A 128 23.63 -11.33 2.98
C LEU A 128 23.51 -12.85 2.79
N PRO A 129 22.36 -13.46 3.15
CA PRO A 129 22.06 -14.84 2.80
C PRO A 129 22.20 -15.06 1.29
N ALA A 130 22.78 -16.19 0.90
CA ALA A 130 22.96 -16.53 -0.52
C ALA A 130 21.63 -16.57 -1.28
N ASP A 131 20.56 -17.06 -0.62
CA ASP A 131 19.22 -17.10 -1.18
C ASP A 131 18.17 -16.70 -0.14
N PHE A 132 17.32 -15.73 -0.49
CA PHE A 132 16.20 -15.32 0.35
C PHE A 132 15.01 -16.28 0.25
N TYR A 133 14.90 -17.09 -0.81
CA TYR A 133 13.81 -18.05 -0.97
C TYR A 133 13.89 -19.22 0.01
N ALA A 134 15.01 -19.38 0.73
CA ALA A 134 15.13 -20.26 1.88
C ALA A 134 14.21 -19.88 3.06
N PHE A 135 13.70 -18.64 3.08
CA PHE A 135 12.81 -18.14 4.15
C PHE A 135 11.36 -18.10 3.68
N SER A 136 10.45 -18.70 4.45
CA SER A 136 9.02 -18.78 4.11
C SER A 136 8.38 -17.40 3.93
N ALA A 137 8.83 -16.40 4.67
CA ALA A 137 8.36 -15.03 4.54
C ALA A 137 8.69 -14.42 3.17
N ARG A 138 9.78 -14.82 2.51
CA ARG A 138 10.12 -14.36 1.15
C ARG A 138 9.12 -14.87 0.12
N LEU A 139 8.68 -16.12 0.26
CA LEU A 139 7.66 -16.72 -0.60
C LEU A 139 6.34 -15.97 -0.47
N LEU A 140 5.89 -15.75 0.77
CA LEU A 140 4.68 -14.97 1.05
C LEU A 140 4.78 -13.55 0.49
N HIS A 141 5.87 -12.84 0.78
CA HIS A 141 6.10 -11.48 0.28
C HIS A 141 6.09 -11.43 -1.26
N GLY A 142 6.72 -12.42 -1.90
CA GLY A 142 6.74 -12.57 -3.36
C GLY A 142 5.39 -12.87 -3.98
N PHE A 143 4.49 -13.57 -3.27
CA PHE A 143 3.12 -13.87 -3.72
C PHE A 143 2.15 -12.72 -3.48
N ILE A 144 2.27 -12.02 -2.34
CA ILE A 144 1.42 -10.88 -2.00
C ILE A 144 1.64 -9.73 -2.98
N ALA A 145 2.86 -9.54 -3.49
CA ALA A 145 3.22 -8.42 -4.36
C ALA A 145 2.41 -8.35 -5.67
N PRO A 146 2.36 -9.40 -6.50
CA PRO A 146 1.52 -9.40 -7.70
C PRO A 146 0.03 -9.33 -7.37
N ALA A 147 -0.44 -9.97 -6.30
CA ALA A 147 -1.84 -9.90 -5.88
C ALA A 147 -2.26 -8.46 -5.50
N LEU A 148 -1.42 -7.77 -4.73
CA LEU A 148 -1.61 -6.36 -4.38
C LEU A 148 -1.61 -5.49 -5.63
N PHE A 149 -0.66 -5.69 -6.54
CA PHE A 149 -0.57 -4.91 -7.78
C PHE A 149 -1.82 -5.10 -8.66
N LEU A 150 -2.33 -6.32 -8.78
CA LEU A 150 -3.58 -6.59 -9.49
C LEU A 150 -4.78 -5.84 -8.87
N LEU A 151 -4.91 -5.85 -7.54
CA LEU A 151 -5.98 -5.10 -6.88
C LEU A 151 -5.83 -3.57 -7.04
N ILE A 152 -4.60 -3.06 -7.09
CA ILE A 152 -4.35 -1.64 -7.39
C ILE A 152 -4.85 -1.31 -8.79
N LEU A 153 -4.55 -2.15 -9.79
CA LEU A 153 -5.03 -1.96 -11.17
C LEU A 153 -6.56 -1.98 -11.24
N LEU A 154 -7.22 -2.91 -10.55
CA LEU A 154 -8.69 -2.96 -10.48
C LEU A 154 -9.26 -1.70 -9.81
N HIS A 155 -8.65 -1.25 -8.72
CA HIS A 155 -9.07 -0.04 -8.01
C HIS A 155 -8.93 1.22 -8.86
N VAL A 156 -7.79 1.41 -9.53
CA VAL A 156 -7.56 2.54 -10.44
C VAL A 156 -8.48 2.45 -11.65
N GLY A 157 -8.68 1.26 -12.22
CA GLY A 157 -9.62 1.01 -13.30
C GLY A 157 -11.06 1.38 -12.92
N ALA A 158 -11.50 1.02 -11.72
CA ALA A 158 -12.80 1.44 -11.20
C ALA A 158 -12.89 2.97 -11.05
N ALA A 159 -11.84 3.63 -10.55
CA ALA A 159 -11.81 5.08 -10.44
C ALA A 159 -11.95 5.76 -11.83
N PHE A 160 -11.29 5.23 -12.86
CA PHE A 160 -11.45 5.72 -14.23
C PHE A 160 -12.82 5.37 -14.83
N TYR A 161 -13.39 4.22 -14.52
CA TYR A 161 -14.75 3.88 -14.92
C TYR A 161 -15.77 4.91 -14.39
N HIS A 162 -15.67 5.25 -13.09
CA HIS A 162 -16.48 6.32 -12.50
C HIS A 162 -16.24 7.67 -13.19
N GLN A 163 -14.98 8.06 -13.40
CA GLN A 163 -14.66 9.37 -13.96
C GLN A 163 -15.07 9.52 -15.44
N LEU A 164 -14.85 8.50 -16.26
CA LEU A 164 -14.95 8.59 -17.72
C LEU A 164 -16.26 8.04 -18.26
N VAL A 165 -16.80 6.98 -17.66
CA VAL A 165 -18.02 6.31 -18.12
C VAL A 165 -19.24 6.84 -17.36
N LEU A 166 -19.22 6.74 -16.03
CA LEU A 166 -20.35 7.21 -15.20
C LEU A 166 -20.40 8.73 -15.07
N LYS A 167 -19.24 9.40 -15.24
CA LYS A 167 -19.08 10.87 -15.18
C LYS A 167 -19.62 11.48 -13.88
N ASP A 168 -19.52 10.75 -12.79
CA ASP A 168 -20.02 11.14 -11.46
C ASP A 168 -18.99 11.95 -10.64
N ASN A 169 -17.87 12.29 -11.27
CA ASN A 169 -16.76 13.07 -10.70
C ASN A 169 -16.18 12.46 -9.42
N LEU A 170 -16.14 11.12 -9.31
CA LEU A 170 -15.62 10.41 -8.13
C LEU A 170 -14.23 10.89 -7.69
N LEU A 171 -13.33 11.17 -8.62
CA LEU A 171 -11.95 11.58 -8.30
C LEU A 171 -11.90 12.89 -7.50
N ALA A 172 -12.86 13.79 -7.68
CA ALA A 172 -12.93 15.04 -6.93
C ALA A 172 -13.08 14.83 -5.42
N ARG A 173 -13.59 13.66 -5.00
CA ARG A 173 -13.69 13.27 -3.57
C ARG A 173 -12.32 13.03 -2.94
N MET A 174 -11.31 12.70 -3.73
CA MET A 174 -9.92 12.46 -3.31
C MET A 174 -8.98 13.65 -3.62
N GLY A 175 -9.53 14.85 -3.81
CA GLY A 175 -8.74 16.08 -3.99
C GLY A 175 -8.82 17.04 -2.79
N TYR A 176 -7.95 18.04 -2.77
CA TYR A 176 -8.07 19.19 -1.87
C TYR A 176 -9.00 20.26 -2.47
N GLY A 177 -9.75 20.97 -1.63
CA GLY A 177 -10.62 22.07 -2.06
C GLY A 177 -11.91 22.18 -1.26
N LYS A 178 -12.77 23.14 -1.64
CA LYS A 178 -14.17 23.23 -1.21
C LYS A 178 -15.03 22.32 -2.10
#